data_AF-A0A967WL70-F1
#
_entry.id   AF-A0A967WL70-F1
#
_cell.length_a   1.000
_cell.length_b   1.000
_cell.length_c   1.000
_cell.angle_alpha   90.00
_cell.angle_beta   90.00
_cell.angle_gamma   90.00
#
_symmetry.space_group_name_H-M   'P 1'
#
loop_
_entity.id
_entity.type
_entity.pdbx_description
1 polymer ?
#
loop_
_entity_poly.entity_id
_entity_poly.type
_entity_poly.pdbx_seq_one_letter_code
_entity_poly.pdbx_strand_id
1 'polypeptide(L)' 'MPGLVCAHTHFYGAFARGMALGGEPAANFPEILEKLWWRLDRALWPDDVRLSALVGLLDAIRHGTT' A
#
# COMPACT_ATOMS: atom_id res chain seq x y z
N MET A 1 23.03 8.83 -13.63
CA MET A 1 22.97 8.98 -12.15
C MET A 1 22.84 7.59 -11.53
N PRO A 2 23.32 7.35 -10.30
CA PRO A 2 23.01 6.11 -9.59
C PRO A 2 21.50 5.99 -9.38
N GLY A 3 21.01 4.76 -9.23
CA GLY A 3 19.60 4.51 -8.93
C GLY A 3 19.21 4.96 -7.53
N LEU A 4 17.93 5.27 -7.34
CA LEU A 4 17.36 5.71 -6.08
C LEU A 4 17.08 4.49 -5.18
N VAL A 5 17.33 4.65 -3.88
CA VAL A 5 16.98 3.63 -2.87
C VAL A 5 15.69 4.04 -2.18
N CYS A 6 14.63 3.24 -2.34
CA CYS A 6 13.43 3.34 -1.52
C CYS A 6 13.68 2.59 -0.21
N ALA A 7 14.09 3.32 0.83
CA ALA A 7 14.44 2.72 2.12
C ALA A 7 13.24 2.12 2.88
N HIS A 8 12.01 2.51 2.51
CA HIS A 8 10.79 2.04 3.18
C HIS A 8 9.56 2.19 2.28
N THR A 9 8.80 1.10 2.12
CA THR A 9 7.49 1.10 1.46
C THR A 9 6.69 -0.14 1.85
N HIS A 10 5.38 -0.12 1.61
CA HIS A 10 4.47 -1.24 1.80
C HIS A 10 3.69 -1.50 0.51
N PHE A 11 4.06 -2.55 -0.22
CA PHE A 11 3.46 -2.81 -1.52
C PHE A 11 2.01 -3.29 -1.48
N TYR A 12 1.60 -4.02 -0.44
CA TYR A 12 0.27 -4.63 -0.36
C TYR A 12 -0.87 -3.58 -0.39
N GLY A 13 -0.60 -2.33 -0.02
CA GLY A 13 -1.58 -1.25 0.07
C GLY A 13 -2.02 -0.61 -1.25
N ALA A 14 -1.57 -1.11 -2.42
CA ALA A 14 -1.88 -0.45 -3.70
C ALA A 14 -3.39 -0.30 -3.97
N PHE A 15 -4.21 -1.24 -3.49
CA PHE A 15 -5.66 -1.24 -3.62
C PHE A 15 -6.40 -0.34 -2.61
N ALA A 16 -5.72 0.19 -1.60
CA ALA A 16 -6.30 1.15 -0.66
C ALA A 16 -6.39 2.57 -1.23
N ARG A 17 -5.66 2.86 -2.31
CA ARG A 17 -5.56 4.21 -2.88
C ARG A 17 -6.93 4.68 -3.39
N GLY A 18 -7.42 5.80 -2.85
CA GLY A 18 -8.72 6.37 -3.20
C GLY A 18 -9.93 5.63 -2.61
N MET A 19 -9.71 4.66 -1.71
CA MET A 19 -10.80 3.92 -1.07
C MET A 19 -11.57 4.82 -0.09
N ALA A 20 -12.89 4.90 -0.25
CA ALA A 20 -13.77 5.55 0.72
C ALA A 20 -14.17 4.55 1.81
N LEU A 21 -13.77 4.82 3.06
CA LEU A 21 -14.03 3.92 4.20
C LEU A 21 -15.38 4.16 4.89
N GLY A 22 -16.00 5.33 4.66
CA GLY A 22 -17.20 5.76 5.36
C GLY A 22 -17.00 5.95 6.87
N GLY A 23 -18.02 6.49 7.54
CA GLY A 23 -18.00 6.73 8.99
C GLY A 23 -17.05 7.83 9.44
N GLU A 24 -16.79 7.87 10.75
CA GLU A 24 -15.94 8.89 11.36
C GLU A 24 -14.46 8.70 11.01
N PRO A 25 -13.75 9.77 10.60
CA PRO A 25 -12.33 9.72 10.31
C PRO A 25 -11.50 9.12 11.47
N ALA A 26 -10.38 8.48 11.14
CA ALA A 26 -9.43 8.02 12.16
C ALA A 26 -8.75 9.22 12.84
N ALA A 27 -8.74 9.25 14.18
CA ALA A 27 -8.13 10.34 14.94
C ALA A 27 -6.62 10.16 15.19
N ASN A 28 -6.09 8.95 15.02
CA ASN A 28 -4.71 8.59 15.33
C ASN A 28 -4.26 7.36 14.53
N PHE A 29 -2.96 7.02 14.63
CA PHE A 29 -2.40 5.91 13.88
C PHE A 29 -2.98 4.53 14.23
N PRO A 30 -3.16 4.15 15.51
CA PRO A 30 -3.87 2.91 15.85
C PRO A 30 -5.25 2.80 15.20
N GLU A 31 -6.03 3.87 15.19
CA GLU A 31 -7.32 3.88 14.50
C GLU A 31 -7.21 3.70 12.98
N ILE A 32 -6.15 4.22 12.35
CA ILE A 32 -5.88 3.95 10.92
C ILE A 32 -5.63 2.46 10.69
N LEU A 33 -4.84 1.82 11.57
CA LEU A 33 -4.59 0.38 11.49
C LEU A 33 -5.91 -0.41 11.61
N GLU A 34 -6.73 -0.07 12.60
CA GLU A 34 -8.01 -0.74 12.88
C GLU A 34 -9.05 -0.54 11.78
N LYS A 35 -9.23 0.70 11.32
CA LYS A 35 -10.29 1.10 10.38
C LYS A 35 -9.94 0.76 8.94
N LEU A 36 -8.66 0.73 8.57
CA LEU A 36 -8.19 0.47 7.20
C LEU A 36 -7.32 -0.78 7.12
N TRP A 37 -6.09 -0.73 7.65
CA TRP A 37 -5.05 -1.68 7.25
C TRP A 37 -5.35 -3.12 7.67
N TRP A 38 -5.74 -3.36 8.92
CA TRP A 38 -6.07 -4.72 9.37
C TRP A 38 -7.27 -5.32 8.64
N ARG A 39 -8.22 -4.49 8.19
CA ARG A 39 -9.37 -4.95 7.40
C ARG A 39 -8.93 -5.32 5.99
N LEU A 40 -8.11 -4.48 5.36
CA LEU A 40 -7.55 -4.76 4.04
C LEU A 40 -6.67 -6.03 4.07
N ASP A 41 -5.75 -6.13 5.03
CA ASP A 41 -4.82 -7.25 5.14
C ASP A 41 -5.55 -8.60 5.23
N ARG A 42 -6.68 -8.63 5.96
CA ARG A 42 -7.51 -9.84 6.08
C ARG A 42 -8.33 -10.16 4.82
N ALA A 43 -8.55 -9.18 3.95
CA ALA A 43 -9.34 -9.34 2.73
C ALA A 43 -8.50 -9.76 1.52
N LEU A 44 -7.19 -9.49 1.54
CA LEU A 44 -6.29 -9.79 0.42
C LEU A 44 -5.98 -11.28 0.29
N TRP A 45 -6.05 -11.79 -0.94
CA TRP A 45 -5.59 -13.13 -1.30
C TRP A 45 -4.15 -13.07 -1.85
N PRO A 46 -3.44 -14.21 -1.96
CA PRO A 46 -2.07 -14.23 -2.46
C PRO A 46 -1.89 -13.55 -3.82
N ASP A 47 -2.85 -13.71 -4.73
CA ASP A 47 -2.81 -13.08 -6.06
C ASP A 47 -3.00 -11.57 -5.98
N ASP A 48 -3.82 -11.06 -5.05
CA ASP A 48 -3.97 -9.63 -4.82
C ASP A 48 -2.63 -9.03 -4.35
N VAL A 49 -1.98 -9.67 -3.37
CA VAL A 49 -0.67 -9.22 -2.87
C VAL A 49 0.37 -9.21 -4.01
N ARG A 50 0.38 -10.26 -4.85
CA ARG A 50 1.28 -10.34 -6.01
C ARG A 50 1.05 -9.19 -6.99
N LEU A 51 -0.20 -8.93 -7.35
CA LEU A 51 -0.55 -7.85 -8.29
C LEU A 51 -0.24 -6.46 -7.70
N SER A 52 -0.54 -6.26 -6.42
CA SER A 52 -0.24 -5.05 -5.67
C SER A 52 1.27 -4.74 -5.69
N ALA A 53 2.11 -5.76 -5.47
CA ALA A 53 3.56 -5.65 -5.56
C ALA A 53 4.07 -5.38 -6.98
N LEU A 54 3.55 -6.06 -8.00
CA LEU A 54 3.98 -5.85 -9.38
C LEU A 54 3.71 -4.42 -9.87
N VAL A 55 2.54 -3.86 -9.52
CA VAL A 55 2.22 -2.47 -9.84
C VAL A 55 3.17 -1.51 -9.13
N GLY A 56 3.43 -1.73 -7.84
CA GLY A 56 4.36 -0.90 -7.08
C GLY A 56 5.79 -0.96 -7.59
N LEU A 57 6.29 -2.14 -7.96
CA LEU A 57 7.62 -2.33 -8.54
C LEU A 57 7.75 -1.66 -9.92
N LEU A 58 6.73 -1.78 -10.77
CA LEU A 58 6.72 -1.13 -12.07
C LEU A 58 6.78 0.40 -11.91
N ASP A 59 6.04 0.94 -10.95
CA ASP A 59 6.05 2.37 -10.65
C ASP A 59 7.41 2.82 -10.09
N ALA A 60 7.99 2.05 -9.17
CA ALA A 60 9.31 2.33 -8.60
C ALA A 60 10.40 2.39 -9.68
N ILE A 61 10.46 1.41 -10.58
CA ILE A 61 11.44 1.35 -11.68
C ILE A 61 11.23 2.51 -12.65
N ARG A 62 9.98 2.83 -13.01
CA ARG A 62 9.66 3.98 -13.88
C ARG A 62 10.17 5.31 -13.32
N HIS A 63 10.25 5.42 -12.00
CA HIS A 63 10.74 6.60 -11.30
C HIS A 63 12.20 6.47 -10.83
N GLY A 64 12.95 5.49 -11.35
CA GLY A 64 14.39 5.36 -11.12
C GLY A 64 14.80 4.76 -9.78
N THR A 65 13.88 4.12 -9.06
CA THR A 65 14.22 3.29 -7.89
C THR A 65 14.75 1.93 -8.35
N THR A 66 15.96 1.56 -7.90
CA THR A 66 16.65 0.31 -8.30
C THR A 66 17.50 -0.24 -7.16
#